data_AF-A0A9E5RJJ8-F1
#
_entry.id   AF-A0A9E5RJJ8-F1
#
_cell.length_a   1.000
_cell.length_b   1.000
_cell.length_c   1.000
_cell.angle_alpha   90.00
_cell.angle_beta   90.00
_cell.angle_gamma   90.00
#
_symmetry.space_group_name_H-M   'P 1'
#
loop_
_entity.id
_entity.type
_entity.pdbx_description
1 polymer ?
#
loop_
_entity_poly.entity_id
_entity_poly.type
_entity_poly.pdbx_seq_one_letter_code
_entity_poly.pdbx_strand_id
1 'polypeptide(L)' 'MSSLTVSSEVLAGISSLAQQFNLSIEELLIWISQGKLVVIDAEELEDLLDVRDAVSAESDPENQERVPWEVVKQKLEL' A
#
# COMPACT_ATOMS: atom_id res chain seq x y z
N MET A 1 19.84 13.71 25.18
CA MET A 1 18.42 13.34 25.08
C MET A 1 17.63 14.62 24.90
N SER A 2 17.23 14.92 23.68
CA SER A 2 16.38 16.09 23.39
C SER A 2 14.95 15.73 23.80
N SER A 3 14.32 16.52 24.67
CA SER A 3 12.90 16.34 24.98
C SER A 3 12.08 16.86 23.79
N LEU A 4 11.22 16.00 23.24
CA LEU A 4 10.26 16.40 22.22
C LEU A 4 8.95 16.73 22.93
N THR A 5 8.45 17.95 22.76
CA THR A 5 7.12 18.34 23.24
C THR A 5 6.15 18.27 22.08
N VAL A 6 5.09 17.49 22.23
CA VAL A 6 4.00 17.37 21.25
C VAL A 6 2.69 17.78 21.92
N SER A 7 1.75 18.28 21.13
CA SER A 7 0.41 18.60 21.64
C SER A 7 -0.33 17.32 22.07
N SER A 8 -1.28 17.48 22.98
CA SER A 8 -2.14 16.37 23.43
C SER A 8 -2.91 15.73 22.28
N GLU A 9 -3.35 16.53 21.32
CA GLU A 9 -4.06 16.07 20.12
C GLU A 9 -3.18 15.18 19.24
N VAL A 10 -1.93 15.59 18.99
CA VAL A 10 -0.96 14.79 18.23
C VAL A 10 -0.64 13.49 18.98
N LEU A 11 -0.45 13.55 20.30
CA LEU A 11 -0.20 12.36 21.11
C LEU A 11 -1.38 11.37 21.07
N ALA A 12 -2.61 11.87 21.11
CA ALA A 12 -3.81 11.03 20.99
C ALA A 12 -3.87 10.34 19.61
N GLY A 13 -3.54 11.06 18.54
CA GLY A 13 -3.44 10.50 17.19
C GLY A 13 -2.39 9.39 17.09
N ILE A 14 -1.17 9.65 17.58
CA ILE A 14 -0.09 8.64 17.60
C ILE A 14 -0.49 7.42 18.43
N SER A 15 -1.12 7.62 19.58
CA SER A 15 -1.56 6.53 20.44
C SER A 15 -2.67 5.68 19.80
N SER A 16 -3.58 6.31 19.04
CA SER A 16 -4.62 5.61 18.28
C SER A 16 -4.02 4.78 17.15
N LEU A 17 -3.06 5.32 16.39
CA LEU A 17 -2.34 4.58 15.36
C LEU A 17 -1.59 3.39 15.96
N ALA A 18 -0.87 3.59 17.07
CA ALA A 18 -0.15 2.51 17.74
C ALA A 18 -1.09 1.36 18.13
N GLN A 19 -2.29 1.66 18.66
CA GLN A 19 -3.31 0.66 18.95
C GLN A 19 -3.81 -0.07 17.70
N GLN A 20 -4.03 0.62 16.58
CA GLN A 20 -4.47 -0.01 15.33
C GLN A 20 -3.46 -1.03 14.80
N PHE A 21 -2.16 -0.78 15.01
CA PHE A 21 -1.09 -1.71 14.65
C PHE A 21 -0.76 -2.72 15.76
N ASN A 22 -1.46 -2.69 16.89
CA ASN A 22 -1.17 -3.50 18.08
C ASN A 22 0.29 -3.34 18.57
N LEU A 23 0.78 -2.10 18.55
CA LEU A 23 2.12 -1.69 18.98
C LEU A 23 2.03 -0.73 20.16
N SER A 24 3.10 -0.65 20.96
CA SER A 24 3.34 0.52 21.80
C SER A 24 3.72 1.75 20.96
N ILE A 25 3.59 2.95 21.53
CA ILE A 25 4.01 4.19 20.87
C ILE A 25 5.50 4.14 20.51
N GLU A 26 6.34 3.60 21.41
CA GLU A 26 7.77 3.48 21.18
C GLU A 26 8.08 2.53 20.02
N GLU A 27 7.42 1.37 19.97
CA GLU A 27 7.59 0.42 18.86
C GLU A 27 7.14 0.99 17.53
N LEU A 28 6.01 1.69 17.49
CA LEU A 28 5.51 2.38 16.30
C LEU A 28 6.58 3.36 15.76
N LEU A 29 7.13 4.21 16.63
CA LEU A 29 8.15 5.19 16.26
C LEU A 29 9.46 4.52 15.82
N ILE A 30 9.86 3.43 16.48
CA ILE A 30 11.03 2.64 16.07
C ILE A 30 10.80 2.05 14.68
N TRP A 31 9.63 1.50 14.40
CA TRP A 31 9.32 0.92 13.09
C TRP A 31 9.32 1.96 11.98
N ILE A 32 8.76 3.15 12.24
CA ILE A 32 8.85 4.28 11.32
C ILE A 32 10.32 4.65 11.07
N SER A 33 11.14 4.78 12.12
CA SER A 33 12.56 5.12 11.98
C SER A 33 13.39 4.06 11.25
N GLN A 34 12.96 2.80 11.29
CA GLN A 34 13.59 1.68 10.61
C GLN A 34 13.07 1.47 9.18
N GLY A 35 12.12 2.29 8.72
CA GLY A 35 11.47 2.14 7.42
C GLY A 35 10.59 0.88 7.32
N LYS A 36 10.22 0.27 8.45
CA LYS A 36 9.25 -0.84 8.50
C LYS A 36 7.82 -0.36 8.33
N LEU A 37 7.58 0.92 8.61
CA LEU A 37 6.34 1.62 8.34
C LEU A 37 6.66 2.84 7.49
N VAL A 38 5.86 3.05 6.46
CA VAL A 38 5.94 4.21 5.58
C VAL A 38 4.60 4.92 5.59
N VAL A 39 4.65 6.26 5.62
CA VAL A 39 3.48 7.08 5.33
C VAL A 39 3.53 7.36 3.84
N ILE A 40 2.51 6.92 3.11
CA ILE A 40 2.39 7.08 1.67
C ILE A 40 1.04 7.69 1.35
N ASP A 41 0.99 8.50 0.30
CA ASP A 41 -0.29 9.00 -0.21
C ASP A 41 -1.13 7.84 -0.77
N ALA A 42 -2.45 7.94 -0.69
CA ALA A 42 -3.33 6.87 -1.15
C ALA A 42 -3.28 6.69 -2.67
N GLU A 43 -3.16 7.77 -3.44
CA GLU A 43 -3.04 7.72 -4.90
C GLU A 43 -1.69 7.11 -5.30
N GLU A 44 -0.60 7.51 -4.63
CA GLU A 44 0.72 6.91 -4.86
C GLU A 44 0.75 5.41 -4.52
N LEU A 45 0.02 4.99 -3.48
CA LEU A 45 -0.10 3.58 -3.14
C LEU A 45 -0.87 2.80 -4.21
N GLU A 46 -1.97 3.37 -4.73
CA GLU A 46 -2.75 2.77 -5.83
C GLU A 46 -1.87 2.56 -7.06
N ASP A 47 -1.14 3.59 -7.49
CA ASP A 47 -0.22 3.51 -8.64
C ASP A 47 0.83 2.38 -8.46
N LEU A 48 1.40 2.24 -7.26
CA LEU A 48 2.37 1.17 -6.98
C LEU A 48 1.73 -0.22 -7.00
N LEU A 49 0.50 -0.35 -6.50
CA LEU A 49 -0.25 -1.60 -6.54
C LEU A 49 -0.61 -1.99 -7.97
N ASP A 50 -1.03 -1.03 -8.79
CA ASP A 50 -1.34 -1.24 -10.21
C ASP A 50 -0.11 -1.72 -10.99
N VAL A 51 1.05 -1.11 -10.74
CA VAL A 51 2.31 -1.57 -11.37
C VAL A 51 2.65 -2.99 -10.95
N ARG A 52 2.54 -3.32 -9.66
CA ARG A 52 2.78 -4.68 -9.16
C ARG A 52 1.84 -5.69 -9.82
N ASP A 53 0.56 -5.33 -9.94
CA ASP A 53 -0.47 -6.20 -10.48
C ASP A 53 -0.29 -6.38 -11.98
N ALA A 54 0.09 -5.34 -12.72
CA ALA A 54 0.47 -5.42 -14.12
C ALA A 54 1.67 -6.37 -14.33
N VAL A 55 2.73 -6.24 -13.54
CA VAL A 55 3.91 -7.14 -13.62
C VAL A 55 3.52 -8.59 -13.32
N SER A 56 2.65 -8.80 -12.33
CA SER A 56 2.16 -10.13 -11.97
C SER A 56 1.31 -10.73 -13.09
N ALA A 57 0.43 -9.93 -13.69
CA ALA A 57 -0.39 -10.33 -14.84
C ALA A 57 0.46 -10.64 -16.07
N GLU A 58 1.51 -9.85 -16.34
CA GLU A 58 2.44 -10.12 -17.44
C GLU A 58 3.19 -11.44 -17.23
N SER A 59 3.47 -11.82 -15.99
CA SER A 59 4.18 -13.06 -15.66
C SER A 59 3.29 -14.31 -15.81
N ASP A 60 1.98 -14.15 -15.95
CA ASP A 60 1.04 -15.25 -16.15
C ASP A 60 1.01 -15.69 -17.63
N PRO A 61 1.39 -16.94 -17.95
CA PRO A 61 1.36 -17.44 -19.33
C PRO A 61 -0.03 -17.39 -19.99
N GLU A 62 -1.12 -17.49 -19.22
CA GLU A 62 -2.48 -17.41 -19.77
C GLU A 62 -2.80 -15.99 -20.27
N ASN A 63 -2.33 -14.96 -19.55
CA ASN A 63 -2.51 -13.56 -19.95
C ASN A 63 -1.63 -13.16 -21.15
N GLN A 64 -0.63 -13.97 -21.48
CA GLN A 64 0.20 -13.78 -22.67
C GLN A 64 -0.40 -14.43 -23.93
N GLU A 65 -1.54 -15.12 -23.81
CA GLU A 65 -2.22 -15.74 -24.96
C GLU A 65 -2.69 -14.66 -25.94
N ARG A 66 -2.11 -14.69 -27.15
CA ARG A 66 -2.52 -13.82 -28.25
C ARG A 66 -3.81 -14.36 -28.86
N VAL A 67 -4.97 -13.87 -28.41
CA VAL A 67 -6.27 -14.20 -29.01
C VAL A 67 -6.62 -13.25 -30.16
N PRO A 68 -7.19 -13.75 -31.28
CA PRO A 68 -7.68 -12.89 -32.35
C PRO A 68 -8.79 -11.95 -31.89
N TRP A 69 -8.79 -10.72 -32.39
CA TRP A 69 -9.76 -9.69 -31.99
C TRP A 69 -11.22 -10.13 -32.15
N GLU A 70 -11.54 -10.92 -33.18
CA GLU A 70 -12.91 -11.41 -33.39
C GLU A 70 -13.39 -12.41 -32.31
N VAL A 71 -12.46 -13.15 -31.68
CA VAL A 71 -12.77 -14.02 -30.54
C VAL A 71 -13.09 -13.19 -29.30
N VAL A 72 -12.38 -12.07 -29.11
CA VAL A 72 -12.63 -11.15 -28.00
C VAL A 72 -13.99 -10.49 -28.13
N LYS A 73 -14.35 -10.02 -29.34
CA LYS A 73 -15.68 -9.44 -29.62
C LYS A 73 -16.81 -10.42 -29.32
N GLN A 74 -16.71 -11.67 -29.78
CA GLN A 74 -17.70 -12.69 -29.48
C GLN A 74 -17.89 -12.94 -27.97
N LYS A 75 -16.81 -12.91 -27.17
CA LYS A 75 -16.89 -13.09 -25.72
C LYS A 75 -17.51 -11.90 -24.99
N LEU A 76 -17.32 -10.68 -25.51
CA LEU A 76 -17.84 -9.44 -24.92
C LEU A 76 -19.22 -9.04 -25.45
N GLU A 77 -19.82 -9.85 -26.33
CA GLU A 77 -21.08 -9.55 -27.01
C GLU A 77 -21.04 -8.23 -27.83
N LEU A 78 -19.88 -7.93 -28.43
CA LEU A 78 -19.61 -6.74 -29.25
C LEU A 78 -19.53 -7.03 -30.76
#